data_AF-A0A9E1ZJH4-F1
#
_entry.id   AF-A0A9E1ZJH4-F1
#
_cell.length_a   1.000
_cell.length_b   1.000
_cell.length_c   1.000
_cell.angle_alpha   90.00
_cell.angle_beta   90.00
_cell.angle_gamma   90.00
#
_symmetry.space_group_name_H-M   'P 1'
#
loop_
_entity.id
_entity.type
_entity.pdbx_description
1 polymer ?
#
loop_
_entity_poly.entity_id
_entity_poly.type
_entity_poly.pdbx_seq_one_letter_code
_entity_poly.pdbx_strand_id
1 'polypeptide(L)'
;MEIEPGAIEELPMGTSFQSWNPDHPVGNYSNFVKSCLRGVSEGRGINYNTLSSDLENVNYSSIRAGLLDEREFYKAIQKWFIDTVITPVFEGWLETNILNGTINLPAAKLEKFNSPDWKPRRWAWVDPAKDIKKDEELAEDVGLEKPSEGKLLVGPNQSNA
;
A
#
# COMPACT_ATOMS: atom_id res chain seq x y z
N MET A 1 -38.82 -8.24 -38.37
CA MET A 1 -37.73 -8.17 -39.36
C MET A 1 -36.66 -9.10 -38.86
N GLU A 2 -36.70 -10.35 -39.32
CA GLU A 2 -35.70 -11.36 -38.98
C GLU A 2 -34.54 -11.17 -39.97
N ILE A 3 -33.38 -10.82 -39.45
CA ILE A 3 -32.16 -10.65 -40.24
C ILE A 3 -31.28 -11.85 -39.91
N GLU A 4 -31.03 -12.69 -40.91
CA GLU A 4 -30.13 -13.83 -40.79
C GLU A 4 -28.72 -13.41 -41.24
N PRO A 5 -27.66 -13.66 -40.44
CA PRO A 5 -26.32 -13.20 -40.78
C PRO A 5 -25.82 -13.79 -42.11
N GLY A 6 -25.49 -12.92 -43.07
CA GLY A 6 -24.96 -13.31 -44.39
C GLY A 6 -26.01 -13.45 -45.50
N ALA A 7 -27.29 -13.18 -45.23
CA ALA A 7 -28.31 -13.09 -46.27
C ALA A 7 -28.20 -11.75 -47.02
N ILE A 8 -28.18 -11.82 -48.36
CA ILE A 8 -28.28 -10.64 -49.24
C ILE A 8 -29.68 -10.68 -49.84
N GLU A 9 -30.53 -9.73 -49.44
CA GLU A 9 -31.90 -9.62 -49.95
C GLU A 9 -31.95 -8.60 -51.10
N GLU A 10 -32.61 -8.95 -52.21
CA GLU A 10 -32.79 -8.04 -53.34
C GLU A 10 -33.88 -7.00 -53.04
N LEU A 11 -33.50 -5.72 -53.10
CA LEU A 11 -34.43 -4.61 -52.82
C LEU A 11 -35.25 -4.25 -54.08
N PRO A 12 -36.56 -4.00 -53.96
CA PRO A 12 -37.39 -3.55 -55.07
C PRO A 12 -36.95 -2.16 -55.58
N MET A 13 -37.03 -1.96 -56.90
CA MET A 13 -36.62 -0.74 -57.60
C MET A 13 -37.22 0.51 -56.94
N GLY A 14 -36.35 1.43 -56.52
CA GLY A 14 -36.72 2.68 -55.84
C GLY A 14 -36.52 2.69 -54.32
N THR A 15 -36.11 1.56 -53.71
CA THR A 15 -35.85 1.47 -52.27
C THR A 15 -34.35 1.55 -51.98
N SER A 16 -33.95 2.35 -50.99
CA SER A 16 -32.57 2.44 -50.53
C SER A 16 -32.33 1.57 -49.30
N PHE A 17 -31.18 0.90 -49.25
CA PHE A 17 -30.72 0.19 -48.07
C PHE A 17 -30.30 1.19 -46.98
N GLN A 18 -30.89 1.12 -45.80
CA GLN A 18 -30.37 1.78 -44.61
C GLN A 18 -29.59 0.76 -43.78
N SER A 19 -28.27 0.89 -43.75
CA SER A 19 -27.43 0.07 -42.88
C SER A 19 -27.74 0.39 -41.42
N TRP A 20 -28.27 -0.58 -40.68
CA TRP A 20 -28.37 -0.51 -39.23
C TRP A 20 -27.04 -1.02 -38.64
N ASN A 21 -26.12 -0.10 -38.36
CA ASN A 21 -24.94 -0.39 -37.55
C ASN A 21 -25.16 0.19 -36.15
N PRO A 22 -25.49 -0.62 -35.14
CA PRO A 22 -25.52 -0.16 -33.77
C PRO A 22 -24.06 0.02 -33.30
N ASP A 23 -23.45 1.14 -33.65
CA ASP A 23 -22.15 1.53 -33.10
C ASP A 23 -22.33 1.84 -31.60
N HIS A 24 -22.15 0.81 -30.76
CA HIS A 24 -21.96 1.02 -29.34
C HIS A 24 -20.67 1.82 -29.14
N PRO A 25 -20.67 2.91 -28.35
CA PRO A 25 -19.48 3.73 -28.15
C PRO A 25 -18.42 2.95 -27.34
N VAL A 26 -17.55 2.23 -28.04
CA VAL A 26 -16.41 1.49 -27.47
C VAL A 26 -15.37 2.40 -26.79
N GLY A 27 -15.36 3.70 -27.12
CA GLY A 27 -14.39 4.67 -26.60
C GLY A 27 -14.48 4.93 -25.09
N ASN A 28 -15.62 4.67 -24.45
CA ASN A 28 -15.84 5.00 -23.03
C ASN A 28 -15.58 3.84 -22.07
N TYR A 29 -15.29 2.64 -22.57
CA TYR A 29 -15.09 1.46 -21.72
C TYR A 29 -13.91 1.64 -20.74
N SER A 30 -12.79 2.20 -21.22
CA SER A 30 -11.62 2.47 -20.38
C SER A 30 -11.94 3.40 -19.21
N ASN A 31 -12.68 4.49 -19.46
CA ASN A 31 -13.07 5.43 -18.41
C ASN A 31 -14.02 4.81 -17.37
N PHE A 32 -14.92 3.93 -17.82
CA PHE A 32 -15.80 3.18 -16.92
C PHE A 32 -14.99 2.26 -15.99
N VAL A 33 -14.07 1.46 -16.55
CA VAL A 33 -13.20 0.57 -15.76
C VAL A 33 -12.35 1.37 -14.76
N LYS A 34 -11.74 2.49 -15.19
CA LYS A 34 -10.98 3.38 -14.30
C LYS A 34 -11.83 3.92 -13.15
N SER A 35 -13.08 4.30 -13.42
CA SER A 35 -14.01 4.79 -12.40
C SER A 35 -14.38 3.70 -11.39
N CYS A 36 -14.64 2.47 -11.85
CA CYS A 36 -14.89 1.34 -10.97
C CYS A 36 -13.69 1.03 -10.06
N LEU A 37 -12.48 1.00 -10.61
CA LEU A 37 -11.26 0.75 -9.85
C LEU A 37 -11.00 1.84 -8.81
N ARG A 38 -11.27 3.10 -9.13
CA ARG A 38 -11.19 4.22 -8.17
C ARG A 38 -12.16 4.05 -7.00
N GLY A 39 -13.40 3.65 -7.27
CA GLY A 39 -14.37 3.35 -6.21
C GLY A 39 -13.91 2.19 -5.29
N VAL A 40 -13.30 1.14 -5.85
CA VAL A 40 -12.73 0.04 -5.06
C VAL A 40 -11.53 0.50 -4.23
N SER A 41 -10.67 1.34 -4.79
CA SER A 41 -9.52 1.95 -4.12
C SER A 41 -9.94 2.78 -2.90
N GLU A 42 -10.93 3.65 -3.06
CA GLU A 42 -11.48 4.47 -1.98
C GLU A 42 -12.01 3.61 -0.83
N GLY A 43 -12.72 2.51 -1.15
CA GLY A 43 -13.22 1.57 -0.15
C GLY A 43 -12.13 0.80 0.61
N ARG A 44 -10.94 0.63 0.02
CA ARG A 44 -9.81 -0.07 0.63
C ARG A 44 -8.80 0.85 1.33
N GLY A 45 -8.91 2.17 1.17
CA GLY A 45 -7.92 3.12 1.70
C GLY A 45 -6.57 3.06 0.97
N ILE A 46 -6.56 2.60 -0.28
CA ILE A 46 -5.35 2.47 -1.12
C ILE A 46 -5.55 3.32 -2.37
N ASN A 47 -4.50 3.98 -2.85
CA ASN A 47 -4.56 4.81 -4.06
C ASN A 47 -4.85 3.94 -5.30
N TYR A 48 -5.60 4.50 -6.25
CA TYR A 48 -5.86 3.90 -7.56
C TYR A 48 -4.58 3.46 -8.24
N ASN A 49 -3.58 4.34 -8.31
CA ASN A 49 -2.34 4.08 -9.04
C ASN A 49 -1.60 2.85 -8.49
N THR A 50 -1.61 2.65 -7.18
CA THR A 50 -1.01 1.49 -6.53
C THR A 50 -1.87 0.24 -6.75
N LEU A 51 -3.19 0.35 -6.68
CA LEU A 51 -4.12 -0.77 -6.86
C LEU A 51 -4.14 -1.29 -8.31
N SER A 52 -4.19 -0.40 -9.29
CA SER A 52 -4.29 -0.72 -10.71
C SER A 52 -2.92 -0.84 -11.40
N SER A 53 -1.83 -0.50 -10.70
CA SER A 53 -0.49 -0.35 -11.28
C SER A 53 -0.46 0.61 -12.48
N ASP A 54 -1.40 1.55 -12.53
CA ASP A 54 -1.53 2.54 -13.58
C ASP A 54 -0.86 3.84 -13.13
N LEU A 55 0.22 4.22 -13.82
CA LEU A 55 0.97 5.46 -13.58
C LEU A 55 0.68 6.52 -14.66
N GLU A 56 -0.41 6.37 -15.40
CA GLU A 56 -0.83 7.35 -16.38
C GLU A 56 -1.32 8.64 -15.69
N ASN A 57 -0.91 9.81 -16.21
CA ASN A 57 -1.32 11.14 -15.76
C ASN A 57 -0.96 11.51 -14.30
N VAL A 58 0.02 10.85 -13.67
CA VAL A 58 0.55 11.26 -12.36
C VAL A 58 1.91 11.92 -12.48
N ASN A 59 2.12 12.98 -11.68
CA ASN A 59 3.41 13.65 -11.53
C ASN A 59 4.09 13.21 -10.22
N TYR A 60 5.40 13.46 -10.11
CA TYR A 60 6.21 13.05 -8.96
C TYR A 60 5.62 13.50 -7.62
N SER A 61 5.17 14.76 -7.52
CA SER A 61 4.62 15.31 -6.28
C SER A 61 3.30 14.63 -5.88
N SER A 62 2.40 14.40 -6.84
CA SER A 62 1.11 13.73 -6.62
C SER A 62 1.27 12.28 -6.18
N ILE A 63 2.22 11.55 -6.78
CA ILE A 63 2.46 10.17 -6.42
C ILE A 63 3.12 10.03 -5.05
N ARG A 64 4.03 10.96 -4.72
CA ARG A 64 4.67 11.00 -3.42
C ARG A 64 3.66 11.30 -2.32
N ALA A 65 2.76 12.25 -2.53
CA ALA A 65 1.69 12.55 -1.58
C ALA A 65 0.79 11.33 -1.37
N GLY A 66 0.29 10.70 -2.44
CA GLY A 66 -0.55 9.51 -2.34
C GLY A 66 0.14 8.35 -1.62
N LEU A 67 1.42 8.12 -1.89
CA LEU A 67 2.21 7.07 -1.23
C LEU A 67 2.46 7.35 0.26
N LEU A 68 2.54 8.62 0.69
CA LEU A 68 2.63 8.96 2.10
C LEU A 68 1.32 8.65 2.84
N ASP A 69 0.18 9.01 2.26
CA ASP A 69 -1.15 8.71 2.84
C ASP A 69 -1.38 7.20 2.95
N GLU A 70 -1.04 6.43 1.91
CA GLU A 70 -1.09 4.97 1.95
C GLU A 70 -0.21 4.38 3.06
N ARG A 71 0.99 4.93 3.28
CA ARG A 71 1.89 4.48 4.34
C ARG A 71 1.30 4.77 5.72
N GLU A 72 0.64 5.91 5.94
CA GLU A 72 -0.07 6.18 7.19
C GLU A 72 -1.21 5.18 7.44
N PHE A 73 -1.98 4.86 6.39
CA PHE A 73 -3.01 3.83 6.49
C PHE A 73 -2.43 2.46 6.88
N TYR A 74 -1.32 2.05 6.26
CA TYR A 74 -0.66 0.80 6.63
C TYR A 74 -0.07 0.81 8.05
N LYS A 75 0.39 1.95 8.57
CA LYS A 75 0.80 2.06 9.99
C LYS A 75 -0.38 1.80 10.92
N ALA A 76 -1.56 2.30 10.60
CA ALA A 76 -2.77 2.04 11.39
C ALA A 76 -3.12 0.55 11.39
N ILE A 77 -3.07 -0.12 10.23
CA ILE A 77 -3.29 -1.58 10.13
C ILE A 77 -2.24 -2.35 10.93
N GLN A 78 -0.96 -2.00 10.82
CA GLN A 78 0.11 -2.64 11.59
C GLN A 78 -0.13 -2.49 13.09
N LYS A 79 -0.49 -1.29 13.54
CA LYS A 79 -0.81 -1.02 14.94
C LYS A 79 -2.00 -1.85 15.42
N TRP A 80 -3.08 -1.87 14.65
CA TRP A 80 -4.25 -2.70 14.96
C TRP A 80 -3.89 -4.17 15.09
N PHE A 81 -3.07 -4.71 14.18
CA PHE A 81 -2.64 -6.11 14.21
C PHE A 81 -1.73 -6.40 15.40
N ILE A 82 -0.84 -5.46 15.73
CA ILE A 82 0.01 -5.56 16.91
C ILE A 82 -0.85 -5.62 18.18
N ASP A 83 -1.75 -4.65 18.34
CA ASP A 83 -2.54 -4.49 19.55
C ASP A 83 -3.55 -5.65 19.71
N THR A 84 -4.10 -6.18 18.61
CA THR A 84 -5.15 -7.22 18.64
C THR A 84 -4.61 -8.65 18.67
N VAL A 85 -3.45 -8.90 18.03
CA VAL A 85 -2.95 -10.26 17.82
C VAL A 85 -1.60 -10.45 18.49
N ILE A 86 -0.63 -9.61 18.13
CA ILE A 86 0.76 -9.84 18.53
C ILE A 86 0.97 -9.64 20.03
N THR A 87 0.40 -8.58 20.60
CA THR A 87 0.49 -8.32 22.03
C THR A 87 -0.13 -9.47 22.83
N PRO A 88 -1.41 -9.86 22.66
CA PRO A 88 -1.99 -10.97 23.44
C PRO A 88 -1.25 -12.31 23.27
N VAL A 89 -0.75 -12.60 22.06
CA VAL A 89 0.05 -13.82 21.81
C VAL A 89 1.36 -13.78 22.59
N PHE A 90 2.02 -12.62 22.65
CA PHE A 90 3.25 -12.46 23.43
C PHE A 90 3.00 -12.61 24.93
N GLU A 91 1.90 -12.05 25.45
CA GLU A 91 1.52 -12.18 26.86
C GLU A 91 1.36 -13.65 27.27
N GLY A 92 0.53 -14.40 26.52
CA GLY A 92 0.31 -15.82 26.79
C GLY A 92 1.56 -16.68 26.59
N TRP A 93 2.39 -16.35 25.59
CA TRP A 93 3.69 -17.00 25.40
C TRP A 93 4.62 -16.75 26.60
N LEU A 94 4.71 -15.52 27.09
CA LEU A 94 5.59 -15.15 28.21
C LEU A 94 5.15 -15.84 29.50
N GLU A 95 3.84 -15.81 29.80
CA GLU A 95 3.24 -16.52 30.94
C GLU A 95 3.58 -18.01 30.92
N THR A 96 3.34 -18.67 29.79
CA THR A 96 3.56 -20.12 29.64
C THR A 96 5.04 -20.49 29.82
N ASN A 97 5.97 -19.68 29.28
CA ASN A 97 7.40 -19.97 29.36
C ASN A 97 7.99 -19.69 30.75
N ILE A 98 7.45 -18.74 31.50
CA ILE A 98 7.81 -18.51 32.90
C ILE A 98 7.34 -19.69 33.76
N LEU A 99 6.10 -20.16 33.57
CA LEU A 99 5.54 -21.29 34.32
C LEU A 99 6.25 -22.61 34.02
N ASN A 100 6.63 -22.84 32.78
CA ASN A 100 7.39 -24.03 32.37
C ASN A 100 8.86 -24.00 32.82
N GLY A 101 9.34 -22.89 33.37
CA GLY A 101 10.74 -22.73 33.80
C GLY A 101 11.76 -22.60 32.66
N THR A 102 11.30 -22.49 31.41
CA THR A 102 12.17 -22.24 30.25
C THR A 102 12.86 -20.88 30.35
N ILE A 103 12.13 -19.89 30.87
CA ILE A 103 12.63 -18.55 31.12
C ILE A 103 12.77 -18.37 32.63
N ASN A 104 13.99 -18.16 33.11
CA ASN A 104 14.28 -17.95 34.53
C ASN A 104 13.98 -16.49 34.95
N LEU A 105 12.71 -16.12 34.91
CA LEU A 105 12.22 -14.83 35.38
C LEU A 105 11.25 -15.04 36.56
N PRO A 106 11.29 -14.17 37.59
CA PRO A 106 10.34 -14.25 38.68
C PRO A 106 8.91 -13.99 38.19
N ALA A 107 8.02 -14.97 38.32
CA ALA A 107 6.60 -14.85 37.94
C ALA A 107 5.89 -13.68 38.66
N ALA A 108 6.31 -13.35 39.89
CA ALA A 108 5.77 -12.22 40.65
C ALA A 108 6.02 -10.85 40.01
N LYS A 109 6.91 -10.75 39.00
CA LYS A 109 7.24 -9.51 38.30
C LYS A 109 6.82 -9.56 36.82
N LEU A 110 5.83 -10.39 36.47
CA LEU A 110 5.41 -10.58 35.09
C LEU A 110 5.02 -9.27 34.41
N GLU A 111 4.23 -8.41 35.08
CA GLU A 111 3.82 -7.10 34.54
C GLU A 111 5.01 -6.21 34.15
N LYS A 112 6.14 -6.32 34.87
CA LYS A 112 7.35 -5.56 34.55
C LYS A 112 8.00 -6.03 33.25
N PHE A 113 7.92 -7.32 32.96
CA PHE A 113 8.53 -7.93 31.77
C PHE A 113 7.58 -7.99 30.58
N ASN A 114 6.28 -7.92 30.83
CA ASN A 114 5.24 -7.84 29.82
C ASN A 114 5.06 -6.40 29.32
N SER A 115 6.12 -5.82 28.79
CA SER A 115 6.11 -4.49 28.17
C SER A 115 6.93 -4.51 26.87
N PRO A 116 6.46 -5.24 25.84
CA PRO A 116 7.19 -5.36 24.58
C PRO A 116 7.22 -4.03 23.81
N ASP A 117 8.40 -3.68 23.28
CA ASP A 117 8.56 -2.60 22.30
C ASP A 117 8.50 -3.18 20.88
N TRP A 118 7.39 -2.90 20.17
CA TRP A 118 7.17 -3.43 18.83
C TRP A 118 7.76 -2.50 17.76
N LYS A 119 8.66 -3.04 16.93
CA LYS A 119 9.26 -2.33 15.79
C LYS A 119 8.69 -2.83 14.46
N PRO A 120 7.50 -2.36 14.03
CA PRO A 120 6.92 -2.80 12.78
C PRO A 120 7.67 -2.26 11.57
N ARG A 121 7.47 -2.90 10.41
CA ARG A 121 8.11 -2.54 9.15
C ARG A 121 7.88 -1.08 8.79
N ARG A 122 8.98 -0.38 8.47
CA ARG A 122 8.97 0.98 7.91
C ARG A 122 9.42 0.96 6.45
N TRP A 123 9.18 2.06 5.76
CA TRP A 123 9.51 2.22 4.35
C TRP A 123 10.64 3.24 4.19
N ALA A 124 11.52 3.02 3.22
CA ALA A 124 12.52 4.00 2.85
C ALA A 124 11.87 5.28 2.29
N TRP A 125 12.53 6.41 2.51
CA TRP A 125 12.21 7.67 1.86
C TRP A 125 12.39 7.56 0.34
N VAL A 126 11.56 8.29 -0.41
CA VAL A 126 11.61 8.27 -1.89
C VAL A 126 12.88 8.96 -2.40
N ASP A 127 13.36 9.98 -1.69
CA ASP A 127 14.64 10.65 -1.95
C ASP A 127 15.39 10.87 -0.62
N PRO A 128 16.14 9.87 -0.13
CA PRO A 128 16.76 9.90 1.19
C PRO A 128 17.67 11.13 1.38
N ALA A 129 18.39 11.57 0.35
CA ALA A 129 19.37 12.64 0.48
C ALA A 129 18.72 14.02 0.68
N LYS A 130 17.58 14.29 0.05
CA LYS A 130 16.85 15.56 0.25
C LYS A 130 16.09 15.58 1.56
N ASP A 131 15.52 14.45 1.95
CA ASP A 131 14.75 14.37 3.19
C ASP A 131 15.67 14.40 4.42
N ILE A 132 16.84 13.73 4.38
CA ILE A 132 17.85 13.82 5.46
C ILE A 132 18.35 15.25 5.66
N LYS A 133 18.67 15.98 4.58
CA LYS A 133 19.11 17.39 4.69
C LYS A 133 18.04 18.28 5.32
N LYS A 134 16.78 18.04 4.99
CA LYS A 134 15.66 18.79 5.56
C LYS A 134 15.47 18.46 7.04
N ASP A 135 15.62 17.18 7.42
CA ASP A 135 15.55 16.74 8.81
C ASP A 135 16.74 17.27 9.63
N GLU A 136 17.93 17.36 9.03
CA GLU A 136 19.13 17.97 9.63
C GLU A 136 18.94 19.47 9.88
N GLU A 137 18.42 20.21 8.90
CA GLU A 137 18.11 21.64 9.02
C GLU A 137 17.04 21.89 10.10
N LEU A 138 16.00 21.05 10.16
CA LEU A 138 14.95 21.14 11.17
C LEU A 138 15.45 20.79 12.59
N ALA A 139 16.38 19.83 12.70
CA ALA A 139 17.00 19.47 13.98
C ALA A 139 17.89 20.60 14.52
N GLU A 140 18.60 21.31 13.63
CA GLU A 140 19.40 22.50 13.97
C GLU A 140 18.51 23.66 14.44
N ASP A 141 17.34 23.88 13.83
CA ASP A 141 16.40 24.95 14.23
C ASP A 141 15.67 24.66 15.56
N VAL A 142 15.39 23.38 15.86
CA VAL A 142 14.74 22.95 17.13
C VAL A 142 15.77 22.72 18.26
N GLY A 143 17.06 22.87 17.99
CA GLY A 143 18.14 22.71 18.98
C GLY A 143 18.32 21.28 19.47
N LEU A 144 17.88 20.28 18.69
CA LEU A 144 18.09 18.87 19.01
C LEU A 144 19.44 18.42 18.44
N GLU A 145 20.33 17.93 19.29
CA GLU A 145 21.60 17.36 18.86
C GLU A 145 21.37 16.15 17.94
N LYS A 146 22.16 16.09 16.86
CA LYS A 146 22.05 15.10 15.79
C LYS A 146 22.04 13.69 16.40
N PRO A 147 21.05 12.83 16.10
CA PRO A 147 21.11 11.43 16.46
C PRO A 147 22.36 10.86 15.78
N SER A 148 23.37 10.52 16.59
CA SER A 148 24.61 9.92 16.11
C SER A 148 24.26 8.77 15.18
N GLU A 149 24.74 8.85 13.94
CA GLU A 149 24.53 7.94 12.82
C GLU A 149 24.01 6.57 13.27
N GLY A 150 22.72 6.34 13.06
CA GLY A 150 22.13 5.02 13.16
C GLY A 150 22.84 4.13 12.17
N LYS A 151 23.81 3.37 12.68
CA LYS A 151 24.50 2.25 12.06
C LYS A 151 23.46 1.40 11.34
N LEU A 152 23.24 1.71 10.07
CA LEU A 152 22.55 0.84 9.13
C LEU A 152 23.41 -0.42 9.14
N LEU A 153 22.92 -1.47 9.77
CA LEU A 153 23.46 -2.81 9.68
C LEU A 153 23.24 -3.29 8.24
N VAL A 154 23.99 -2.69 7.32
CA VAL A 154 24.32 -3.29 6.03
C VAL A 154 25.20 -4.47 6.42
N GLY A 155 24.62 -5.67 6.34
CA GLY A 155 25.38 -6.91 6.49
C GLY A 155 26.62 -6.84 5.60
N PRO A 156 27.77 -7.37 6.06
CA PRO A 156 29.03 -7.20 5.36
C PRO A 156 28.90 -7.70 3.92
N ASN A 157 29.19 -6.80 2.98
CA ASN A 157 29.66 -7.16 1.64
C ASN A 157 30.78 -8.19 1.81
N GLN A 158 30.49 -9.45 1.52
CA GLN A 158 31.53 -10.40 1.15
C GLN A 158 31.81 -10.21 -0.33
N SER A 159 32.81 -9.38 -0.64
CA SER A 159 33.55 -9.50 -1.89
C SER A 159 34.84 -10.27 -1.63
N ASN A 160 35.09 -11.24 -2.50
CA ASN A 160 36.34 -11.98 -2.77
C ASN A 160 36.54 -13.33 -2.06
N ALA A 161 36.09 -14.38 -2.75
CA ALA A 161 36.96 -15.47 -3.18
C ALA A 161 36.74 -15.67 -4.69
#